data_AF-A0A5E4N766-F1
#
_entry.id   AF-A0A5E4N766-F1
#
_cell.length_a   1.000
_cell.length_b   1.000
_cell.length_c   1.000
_cell.angle_alpha   90.00
_cell.angle_beta   90.00
_cell.angle_gamma   90.00
#
_symmetry.space_group_name_H-M   'P 1'
#
loop_
_entity.id
_entity.type
_entity.pdbx_description
1 polymer ?
#
loop_
_entity_poly.entity_id
_entity_poly.type
_entity_poly.pdbx_seq_one_letter_code
_entity_poly.pdbx_strand_id
1 'polypeptide(L)'
;MNQNLNDLTPINIKKFSDVFEKTLLEISILESLYGSCDFIEYLKNVFQTSIEDLHNFGTLNTLAVVSDDNLTEWKAEKNEQTLEEQHCCSNDQEFLQEYESFEKKMQILKREKKDIDSVIEKCTEIGERTIIRKETEKNYVDKWEKARVENFKFKFKAKELELQRKITKLQEELETEKIVDTQYEQFLKYSINELEKQIEYWEYKYKTDIMEIDEKLKNLMIILNEKTRKIDSLEKTYNERQIIIEEHVLNKRKLEELKKLNEHREKMATKIQAWWRGIMVRRRLGPYKNLLGPRKKSLKKPLVNKKKKTKGK
;
A
#
# COMPACT_ATOMS: atom_id res chain seq x y z
N MET A 1 48.46 119.76 -65.78
CA MET A 1 49.69 120.57 -65.68
C MET A 1 49.96 121.17 -67.04
N ASN A 2 49.90 122.49 -67.08
CA ASN A 2 50.05 123.33 -68.27
C ASN A 2 51.45 123.26 -68.85
N GLN A 3 51.58 123.30 -70.18
CA GLN A 3 52.53 124.19 -70.83
C GLN A 3 52.09 124.55 -72.25
N ASN A 4 52.07 125.85 -72.46
CA ASN A 4 51.76 126.66 -73.64
C ASN A 4 52.23 126.10 -74.98
N LEU A 5 51.53 126.48 -76.05
CA LEU A 5 52.18 127.26 -77.12
C LEU A 5 51.14 128.19 -77.76
N ASN A 6 51.32 129.50 -77.52
CA ASN A 6 50.80 130.56 -78.38
C ASN A 6 51.37 130.37 -79.79
N ASP A 7 50.53 130.45 -80.82
CA ASP A 7 50.81 131.28 -82.01
C ASP A 7 49.60 131.35 -82.96
N LEU A 8 48.97 132.53 -82.93
CA LEU A 8 48.56 133.37 -84.06
C LEU A 8 48.27 132.69 -85.41
N THR A 9 47.07 132.93 -85.95
CA THR A 9 46.86 133.80 -87.13
C THR A 9 45.37 133.83 -87.54
N PRO A 10 44.88 134.89 -88.21
CA PRO A 10 43.46 135.07 -88.56
C PRO A 10 42.90 134.02 -89.53
N ILE A 11 43.77 133.13 -90.02
CA ILE A 11 43.46 132.06 -90.98
C ILE A 11 42.76 130.89 -90.27
N ASN A 12 42.91 130.74 -88.95
CA ASN A 12 42.41 129.57 -88.22
C ASN A 12 40.98 129.74 -87.67
N ILE A 13 40.52 130.97 -87.45
CA ILE A 13 39.15 131.24 -86.95
C ILE A 13 38.11 130.85 -88.01
N LYS A 14 38.41 131.12 -89.30
CA LYS A 14 37.51 130.76 -90.40
C LYS A 14 37.39 129.25 -90.59
N LYS A 15 38.48 128.50 -90.37
CA LYS A 15 38.46 127.03 -90.39
C LYS A 15 37.65 126.44 -89.24
N PHE A 16 37.77 127.01 -88.04
CA PHE A 16 36.97 126.54 -86.91
C PHE A 16 35.49 126.88 -87.10
N SER A 17 35.15 128.09 -87.55
CA SER A 17 33.78 128.45 -87.92
C SER A 17 33.22 127.51 -89.00
N ASP A 18 33.96 127.21 -90.06
CA ASP A 18 33.54 126.24 -91.09
C ASP A 18 33.34 124.83 -90.52
N VAL A 19 34.15 124.39 -89.56
CA VAL A 19 34.01 123.07 -88.91
C VAL A 19 32.77 123.04 -88.03
N PHE A 20 32.56 124.07 -87.21
CA PHE A 20 31.38 124.18 -86.35
C PHE A 20 30.08 124.27 -87.16
N GLU A 21 30.07 125.03 -88.27
CA GLU A 21 28.93 125.08 -89.20
C GLU A 21 28.70 123.73 -89.90
N LYS A 22 29.77 123.03 -90.32
CA LYS A 22 29.65 121.67 -90.86
C LYS A 22 29.05 120.70 -89.85
N THR A 23 29.48 120.76 -88.60
CA THR A 23 28.92 119.89 -87.56
C THR A 23 27.47 120.23 -87.23
N LEU A 24 27.06 121.50 -87.34
CA LEU A 24 25.66 121.89 -87.16
C LEU A 24 24.77 121.40 -88.31
N LEU A 25 25.33 121.34 -89.53
CA LEU A 25 24.70 120.66 -90.68
C LEU A 25 24.61 119.15 -90.48
N GLU A 26 25.67 118.50 -89.99
CA GLU A 26 25.65 117.06 -89.68
C GLU A 26 24.66 116.72 -88.54
N ILE A 27 24.57 117.57 -87.52
CA ILE A 27 23.57 117.44 -86.44
C ILE A 27 22.15 117.68 -86.97
N SER A 28 21.94 118.62 -87.89
CA SER A 28 20.65 118.82 -88.56
C SER A 28 20.26 117.64 -89.47
N ILE A 29 21.25 116.94 -90.05
CA ILE A 29 21.02 115.67 -90.78
C ILE A 29 20.62 114.55 -89.81
N LEU A 30 21.24 114.48 -88.62
CA LEU A 30 20.87 113.52 -87.59
C LEU A 30 19.45 113.77 -87.04
N GLU A 31 19.06 115.03 -86.89
CA GLU A 31 17.70 115.44 -86.49
C GLU A 31 16.64 115.00 -87.53
N SER A 32 17.00 115.04 -88.82
CA SER A 32 16.17 114.53 -89.92
C SER A 32 16.03 113.01 -89.95
N LEU A 33 17.02 112.25 -89.46
CA LEU A 33 17.04 110.79 -89.54
C LEU A 33 16.42 110.12 -88.30
N TYR A 34 16.55 110.73 -87.12
CA TYR A 34 16.11 110.15 -85.85
C TYR A 34 14.99 110.92 -85.15
N GLY A 35 14.57 112.07 -85.70
CA GLY A 35 13.55 112.95 -85.10
C GLY A 35 14.13 113.81 -83.97
N SER A 36 13.51 114.97 -83.72
CA SER A 36 13.93 115.87 -82.64
C SER A 36 13.86 115.16 -81.28
N CYS A 37 15.01 115.09 -80.61
CA CYS A 37 15.17 114.57 -79.27
C CYS A 37 15.79 115.69 -78.44
N ASP A 38 15.36 115.85 -77.18
CA ASP A 38 15.80 116.93 -76.29
C ASP A 38 17.33 117.09 -76.24
N PHE A 39 18.07 115.98 -76.41
CA PHE A 39 19.52 115.96 -76.49
C PHE A 39 20.09 116.60 -77.77
N ILE A 40 19.43 116.40 -78.92
CA ILE A 40 19.84 116.98 -80.21
C ILE A 40 19.55 118.49 -80.21
N GLU A 41 18.39 118.91 -79.68
CA GLU A 41 18.03 120.32 -79.54
C GLU A 41 18.95 121.06 -78.56
N TYR A 42 19.33 120.38 -77.47
CA TYR A 42 20.36 120.86 -76.55
C TYR A 42 21.74 120.99 -77.21
N LEU A 43 22.22 119.98 -77.93
CA LEU A 43 23.49 120.07 -78.66
C LEU A 43 23.47 121.20 -79.70
N LYS A 44 22.35 121.34 -80.42
CA LYS A 44 22.17 122.43 -81.40
C LYS A 44 22.26 123.79 -80.72
N ASN A 45 21.58 124.00 -79.59
CA ASN A 45 21.67 125.24 -78.83
C ASN A 45 23.08 125.51 -78.29
N VAL A 46 23.77 124.49 -77.77
CA VAL A 46 25.14 124.60 -77.24
C VAL A 46 26.13 124.98 -78.36
N PHE A 47 26.01 124.38 -79.54
CA PHE A 47 26.85 124.71 -80.68
C PHE A 47 26.49 126.05 -81.33
N GLN A 48 25.21 126.42 -81.38
CA GLN A 48 24.74 127.71 -81.90
C GLN A 48 25.24 128.87 -81.03
N THR A 49 25.11 128.77 -79.70
CA THR A 49 25.65 129.78 -78.76
C THR A 49 27.18 129.83 -78.80
N SER A 50 27.85 128.69 -79.01
CA SER A 50 29.32 128.67 -79.18
C SER A 50 29.79 129.36 -80.47
N ILE A 51 29.02 129.31 -81.55
CA ILE A 51 29.31 130.03 -82.81
C ILE A 51 29.08 131.54 -82.64
N GLU A 52 28.01 131.94 -81.96
CA GLU A 52 27.72 133.35 -81.65
C GLU A 52 28.80 133.97 -80.74
N ASP A 53 29.28 133.23 -79.74
CA ASP A 53 30.38 133.67 -78.86
C ASP A 53 31.73 133.73 -79.59
N LEU A 54 31.98 132.85 -80.58
CA LEU A 54 33.14 132.89 -81.46
C LEU A 54 33.13 134.11 -82.41
N HIS A 55 31.96 134.48 -82.94
CA HIS A 55 31.81 135.62 -83.85
C HIS A 55 31.89 136.98 -83.14
N ASN A 56 31.39 137.07 -81.90
CA ASN A 56 31.27 138.34 -81.19
C ASN A 56 32.41 138.59 -80.18
N PHE A 57 32.97 137.56 -79.53
CA PHE A 57 33.91 137.74 -78.41
C PHE A 57 35.19 136.90 -78.51
N GLY A 58 35.34 136.04 -79.53
CA GLY A 58 36.57 135.31 -79.81
C GLY A 58 37.06 134.38 -78.67
N THR A 59 36.21 134.01 -77.71
CA THR A 59 36.55 133.12 -76.58
C THR A 59 35.36 132.25 -76.14
N LEU A 60 35.61 131.01 -75.67
CA LEU A 60 34.61 129.97 -75.38
C LEU A 60 34.46 129.65 -73.87
N ASN A 61 34.09 130.63 -73.02
CA ASN A 61 34.00 130.41 -71.56
C ASN A 61 32.65 129.84 -71.08
N THR A 62 31.58 130.03 -71.85
CA THR A 62 30.20 129.58 -71.56
C THR A 62 30.05 128.06 -71.61
N LEU A 63 30.85 127.36 -72.43
CA LEU A 63 30.87 125.89 -72.51
C LEU A 63 31.46 125.22 -71.25
N ALA A 64 32.31 125.92 -70.49
CA ALA A 64 32.96 125.35 -69.31
C ALA A 64 32.00 125.19 -68.12
N VAL A 65 30.98 126.05 -68.00
CA VAL A 65 30.02 125.99 -66.88
C VAL A 65 29.03 124.84 -67.03
N VAL A 66 28.67 124.50 -68.27
CA VAL A 66 27.67 123.46 -68.57
C VAL A 66 28.24 122.03 -68.40
N SER A 67 29.56 121.88 -68.35
CA SER A 67 30.22 120.58 -68.12
C SER A 67 30.29 120.17 -66.64
N ASP A 68 30.26 121.12 -65.70
CA ASP A 68 30.47 120.83 -64.27
C ASP A 68 29.18 120.42 -63.54
N ASP A 69 28.00 120.90 -63.97
CA ASP A 69 26.72 120.53 -63.35
C ASP A 69 26.34 119.05 -63.59
N ASN A 70 26.73 118.48 -64.74
CA ASN A 70 26.44 117.09 -65.11
C ASN A 70 27.22 116.03 -64.31
N LEU A 71 28.27 116.41 -63.57
CA LEU A 71 29.08 115.46 -62.78
C LEU A 71 28.49 115.20 -61.37
N THR A 72 27.55 116.03 -60.92
CA THR A 72 27.00 115.96 -59.56
C THR A 72 25.77 115.04 -59.47
N GLU A 73 24.94 114.96 -60.51
CA GLU A 73 23.76 114.09 -60.54
C GLU A 73 24.12 112.60 -60.66
N TRP A 74 25.20 112.25 -61.39
CA TRP A 74 25.63 110.84 -61.55
C TRP A 74 26.16 110.18 -60.26
N LYS A 75 26.52 110.95 -59.23
CA LYS A 75 27.02 110.42 -57.94
C LYS A 75 25.93 110.19 -56.90
N ALA A 76 24.76 110.81 -57.02
CA ALA A 76 23.67 110.66 -56.07
C ALA A 76 22.87 109.34 -56.30
N GLU A 77 22.70 108.92 -57.55
CA GLU A 77 21.86 107.79 -57.93
C GLU A 77 22.48 106.41 -57.64
N LYS A 78 23.80 106.33 -57.41
CA LYS A 78 24.52 105.07 -57.17
C LYS A 78 24.54 104.61 -55.71
N ASN A 79 24.25 105.50 -54.75
CA ASN A 79 24.27 105.16 -53.33
C ASN A 79 22.92 104.62 -52.80
N GLU A 80 21.82 104.85 -53.52
CA GLU A 80 20.48 104.40 -53.11
C GLU A 80 20.24 102.91 -53.46
N GLN A 81 20.80 102.42 -54.57
CA GLN A 81 20.71 101.00 -54.97
C GLN A 81 21.54 100.03 -54.10
N THR A 82 22.57 100.50 -53.40
CA THR A 82 23.40 99.63 -52.53
C THR A 82 22.77 99.33 -51.16
N LEU A 83 21.76 100.09 -50.72
CA LEU A 83 21.16 99.91 -49.39
C LEU A 83 20.01 98.89 -49.38
N GLU A 84 19.32 98.69 -50.51
CA GLU A 84 18.18 97.75 -50.62
C GLU A 84 18.62 96.30 -50.89
N GLU A 85 19.75 96.08 -51.59
CA GLU A 85 20.28 94.74 -51.86
C GLU A 85 20.91 94.07 -50.61
N GLN A 86 21.42 94.86 -49.66
CA GLN A 86 21.98 94.33 -48.40
C GLN A 86 20.91 93.88 -47.39
N HIS A 87 19.69 94.42 -47.47
CA HIS A 87 18.60 94.04 -46.56
C HIS A 87 17.84 92.77 -47.00
N CYS A 88 17.97 92.35 -48.27
CA CYS A 88 17.35 91.11 -48.76
C CYS A 88 18.16 89.85 -48.39
N CYS A 89 19.50 89.96 -48.29
CA CYS A 89 20.38 88.80 -48.14
C CYS A 89 20.48 88.25 -46.70
N SER A 90 20.01 89.00 -45.69
CA SER A 90 20.08 88.57 -44.28
C SER A 90 18.95 87.62 -43.87
N ASN A 91 17.73 87.81 -44.39
CA ASN A 91 16.59 86.94 -44.07
C ASN A 91 16.72 85.56 -44.73
N ASP A 92 17.31 85.47 -45.93
CA ASP A 92 17.48 84.21 -46.66
C ASP A 92 18.55 83.31 -46.03
N GLN A 93 19.59 83.88 -45.40
CA GLN A 93 20.64 83.12 -44.73
C GLN A 93 20.16 82.52 -43.40
N GLU A 94 19.30 83.21 -42.66
CA GLU A 94 18.63 82.66 -41.47
C GLU A 94 17.64 81.54 -41.85
N PHE A 95 16.88 81.72 -42.93
CA PHE A 95 15.93 80.71 -43.43
C PHE A 95 16.63 79.44 -43.92
N LEU A 96 17.80 79.56 -44.58
CA LEU A 96 18.62 78.43 -45.01
C LEU A 96 19.26 77.69 -43.84
N GLN A 97 19.74 78.41 -42.82
CA GLN A 97 20.24 77.78 -41.59
C GLN A 97 19.12 77.07 -40.84
N GLU A 98 17.93 77.65 -40.79
CA GLU A 98 16.76 77.01 -40.19
C GLU A 98 16.33 75.78 -40.98
N TYR A 99 16.34 75.82 -42.32
CA TYR A 99 16.07 74.68 -43.20
C TYR A 99 17.11 73.56 -43.05
N GLU A 100 18.41 73.87 -43.03
CA GLU A 100 19.46 72.88 -42.74
C GLU A 100 19.31 72.29 -41.33
N SER A 101 18.94 73.11 -40.35
CA SER A 101 18.68 72.63 -38.99
C SER A 101 17.48 71.69 -38.96
N PHE A 102 16.45 71.99 -39.75
CA PHE A 102 15.25 71.18 -39.91
C PHE A 102 15.55 69.87 -40.65
N GLU A 103 16.41 69.90 -41.65
CA GLU A 103 16.87 68.71 -42.38
C GLU A 103 17.73 67.81 -41.50
N LYS A 104 18.63 68.37 -40.69
CA LYS A 104 19.41 67.64 -39.68
C LYS A 104 18.47 67.02 -38.64
N LYS A 105 17.49 67.77 -38.12
CA LYS A 105 16.44 67.24 -37.23
C LYS A 105 15.64 66.12 -37.90
N MET A 106 15.27 66.27 -39.17
CA MET A 106 14.55 65.27 -39.95
C MET A 106 15.38 63.99 -40.18
N GLN A 107 16.69 64.12 -40.41
CA GLN A 107 17.59 62.97 -40.50
C GLN A 107 17.77 62.26 -39.16
N ILE A 108 17.88 63.01 -38.05
CA ILE A 108 17.95 62.45 -36.70
C ILE A 108 16.65 61.69 -36.40
N LEU A 109 15.48 62.30 -36.63
CA LEU A 109 14.17 61.66 -36.46
C LEU A 109 14.01 60.41 -37.35
N LYS A 110 14.56 60.41 -38.57
CA LYS A 110 14.59 59.21 -39.43
C LYS A 110 15.47 58.09 -38.87
N ARG A 111 16.61 58.42 -38.25
CA ARG A 111 17.47 57.43 -37.57
C ARG A 111 16.78 56.90 -36.32
N GLU A 112 16.26 57.77 -35.48
CA GLU A 112 15.49 57.41 -34.29
C GLU A 112 14.29 56.53 -34.65
N LYS A 113 13.56 56.86 -35.72
CA LYS A 113 12.48 56.00 -36.23
C LYS A 113 12.97 54.61 -36.62
N LYS A 114 14.08 54.51 -37.35
CA LYS A 114 14.69 53.21 -37.72
C LYS A 114 15.17 52.43 -36.49
N ASP A 115 15.73 53.12 -35.50
CA ASP A 115 16.19 52.51 -34.26
C ASP A 115 15.01 51.98 -33.44
N ILE A 116 13.93 52.77 -33.33
CA ILE A 116 12.64 52.37 -32.73
C ILE A 116 12.06 51.18 -33.49
N ASP A 117 12.00 51.21 -34.82
CA ASP A 117 11.49 50.11 -35.64
C ASP A 117 12.33 48.82 -35.42
N SER A 118 13.66 48.91 -35.31
CA SER A 118 14.51 47.73 -35.01
C SER A 118 14.33 47.22 -33.58
N VAL A 119 14.05 48.11 -32.62
CA VAL A 119 13.74 47.71 -31.24
C VAL A 119 12.37 47.03 -31.18
N ILE A 120 11.39 47.53 -31.93
CA ILE A 120 10.07 46.91 -32.06
C ILE A 120 10.24 45.51 -32.66
N GLU A 121 10.97 45.36 -33.76
CA GLU A 121 11.22 44.07 -34.42
C GLU A 121 11.86 43.05 -33.45
N LYS A 122 12.92 43.45 -32.73
CA LYS A 122 13.56 42.60 -31.71
C LYS A 122 12.60 42.25 -30.57
N CYS A 123 11.82 43.20 -30.07
CA CYS A 123 10.83 42.95 -29.04
C CYS A 123 9.76 41.97 -29.52
N THR A 124 9.30 42.09 -30.76
CA THR A 124 8.33 41.17 -31.37
C THR A 124 8.92 39.77 -31.55
N GLU A 125 10.15 39.64 -32.05
CA GLU A 125 10.82 38.34 -32.16
C GLU A 125 10.99 37.66 -30.79
N ILE A 126 11.38 38.41 -29.76
CA ILE A 126 11.51 37.88 -28.40
C ILE A 126 10.13 37.44 -27.87
N GLY A 127 9.09 38.23 -28.13
CA GLY A 127 7.69 37.88 -27.82
C GLY A 127 7.26 36.57 -28.48
N GLU A 128 7.47 36.44 -29.79
CA GLU A 128 7.15 35.23 -30.55
C GLU A 128 7.94 34.02 -30.08
N ARG A 129 9.25 34.16 -29.87
CA ARG A 129 10.11 33.09 -29.33
C ARG A 129 9.65 32.63 -27.95
N THR A 130 9.25 33.56 -27.07
CA THR A 130 8.75 33.20 -25.75
C THR A 130 7.38 32.52 -25.80
N ILE A 131 6.49 32.91 -26.72
CA ILE A 131 5.21 32.23 -26.96
C ILE A 131 5.44 30.81 -27.47
N ILE A 132 6.27 30.64 -28.50
CA ILE A 132 6.62 29.31 -29.05
C ILE A 132 7.22 28.43 -27.95
N ARG A 133 8.16 28.97 -27.17
CA ARG A 133 8.78 28.24 -26.05
C ARG A 133 7.73 27.76 -25.04
N LYS A 134 6.87 28.67 -24.55
CA LYS A 134 5.80 28.31 -23.59
C LYS A 134 4.87 27.24 -24.14
N GLU A 135 4.49 27.35 -25.41
CA GLU A 135 3.62 26.37 -26.06
C GLU A 135 4.32 25.01 -26.21
N THR A 136 5.60 24.97 -26.57
CA THR A 136 6.37 23.72 -26.62
C THR A 136 6.57 23.09 -25.25
N GLU A 137 6.87 23.88 -24.22
CA GLU A 137 6.99 23.42 -22.83
C GLU A 137 5.66 22.84 -22.33
N LYS A 138 4.55 23.54 -22.57
CA LYS A 138 3.20 23.05 -22.25
C LYS A 138 2.90 21.72 -22.94
N ASN A 139 3.11 21.65 -24.25
CA ASN A 139 2.89 20.42 -25.02
C ASN A 139 3.77 19.25 -24.56
N TYR A 140 5.00 19.54 -24.13
CA TYR A 140 5.88 18.53 -23.55
C TYR A 140 5.35 18.03 -22.21
N VAL A 141 4.97 18.94 -21.30
CA VAL A 141 4.41 18.59 -19.99
C VAL A 141 3.11 17.79 -20.14
N ASP A 142 2.22 18.19 -21.05
CA ASP A 142 0.96 17.49 -21.31
C ASP A 142 1.20 16.06 -21.82
N LYS A 143 2.16 15.87 -22.74
CA LYS A 143 2.53 14.53 -23.23
C LYS A 143 3.18 13.68 -22.14
N TRP A 144 4.07 14.28 -21.34
CA TRP A 144 4.74 13.60 -20.24
C TRP A 144 3.74 13.15 -19.17
N GLU A 145 2.80 14.01 -18.78
CA GLU A 145 1.79 13.69 -17.78
C GLU A 145 0.84 12.59 -18.29
N LYS A 146 0.41 12.65 -19.56
CA LYS A 146 -0.37 11.58 -20.20
C LYS A 146 0.36 10.24 -20.15
N ALA A 147 1.62 10.20 -20.57
CA ALA A 147 2.42 8.98 -20.54
C ALA A 147 2.65 8.46 -19.11
N ARG A 148 2.85 9.37 -18.14
CA ARG A 148 2.99 9.05 -16.72
C ARG A 148 1.71 8.41 -16.16
N VAL A 149 0.55 8.99 -16.44
CA VAL A 149 -0.76 8.45 -16.02
C VAL A 149 -1.02 7.09 -16.66
N GLU A 150 -0.74 6.92 -17.95
CA GLU A 150 -0.87 5.63 -18.64
C GLU A 150 0.04 4.57 -18.02
N ASN A 151 1.32 4.89 -17.78
CA ASN A 151 2.24 3.97 -17.11
C ASN A 151 1.73 3.55 -15.73
N PHE A 152 1.21 4.50 -14.94
CA PHE A 152 0.58 4.16 -13.66
C PHE A 152 -0.64 3.26 -13.83
N LYS A 153 -1.54 3.55 -14.77
CA LYS A 153 -2.70 2.69 -15.06
C LYS A 153 -2.27 1.26 -15.40
N PHE A 154 -1.26 1.09 -16.25
CA PHE A 154 -0.74 -0.25 -16.58
C PHE A 154 -0.14 -0.95 -15.36
N LYS A 155 0.66 -0.25 -14.55
CA LYS A 155 1.25 -0.82 -13.32
C LYS A 155 0.19 -1.23 -12.31
N PHE A 156 -0.84 -0.41 -12.10
CA PHE A 156 -1.94 -0.74 -11.20
C PHE A 156 -2.75 -1.92 -11.73
N LYS A 157 -3.11 -1.92 -13.02
CA LYS A 157 -3.84 -3.03 -13.64
C LYS A 157 -3.07 -4.35 -13.57
N ALA A 158 -1.75 -4.32 -13.77
CA ALA A 158 -0.91 -5.50 -13.62
C ALA A 158 -0.93 -6.06 -12.19
N LYS A 159 -0.77 -5.19 -11.18
CA LYS A 159 -0.86 -5.57 -9.76
C LYS A 159 -2.24 -6.07 -9.37
N GLU A 160 -3.29 -5.40 -9.83
CA GLU A 160 -4.68 -5.80 -9.61
C GLU A 160 -4.91 -7.21 -10.16
N LEU A 161 -4.46 -7.48 -11.37
CA LEU A 161 -4.60 -8.78 -12.01
C LEU A 161 -3.78 -9.86 -11.27
N GLU A 162 -2.57 -9.54 -10.79
CA GLU A 162 -1.81 -10.45 -9.92
C GLU A 162 -2.55 -10.78 -8.62
N LEU A 163 -3.16 -9.78 -7.97
CA LEU A 163 -3.95 -9.98 -6.76
C LEU A 163 -5.21 -10.81 -7.05
N GLN A 164 -5.91 -10.55 -8.16
CA GLN A 164 -7.06 -11.35 -8.59
C GLN A 164 -6.68 -12.82 -8.84
N ARG A 165 -5.52 -13.07 -9.46
CA ARG A 165 -4.98 -14.44 -9.60
C ARG A 165 -4.69 -15.11 -8.25
N LYS A 166 -4.19 -14.35 -7.27
CA LYS A 166 -3.95 -14.89 -5.92
C LYS A 166 -5.26 -15.21 -5.21
N ILE A 167 -6.25 -14.32 -5.31
CA ILE A 167 -7.58 -14.52 -4.72
C ILE A 167 -8.23 -15.77 -5.29
N THR A 168 -8.24 -15.93 -6.61
CA THR A 168 -8.82 -17.10 -7.28
C THR A 168 -8.13 -18.40 -6.87
N LYS A 169 -6.79 -18.43 -6.83
CA LYS A 169 -6.04 -19.59 -6.31
C LYS A 169 -6.38 -19.94 -4.87
N LEU A 170 -6.40 -18.95 -3.98
CA LEU A 170 -6.75 -19.16 -2.58
C LEU A 170 -8.20 -19.64 -2.41
N GLN A 171 -9.12 -19.17 -3.27
CA GLN A 171 -10.49 -19.64 -3.29
C GLN A 171 -10.56 -21.10 -3.75
N GLU A 172 -9.84 -21.48 -4.79
CA GLU A 172 -9.75 -22.88 -5.25
C GLU A 172 -9.18 -23.79 -4.15
N GLU A 173 -8.08 -23.38 -3.50
CA GLU A 173 -7.48 -24.11 -2.37
C GLU A 173 -8.48 -24.28 -1.22
N LEU A 174 -9.19 -23.21 -0.84
CA LEU A 174 -10.20 -23.24 0.20
C LEU A 174 -11.37 -24.19 -0.15
N GLU A 175 -11.85 -24.18 -1.39
CA GLU A 175 -12.91 -25.10 -1.80
C GLU A 175 -12.43 -26.56 -1.79
N THR A 176 -11.18 -26.83 -2.18
CA THR A 176 -10.63 -28.18 -2.06
C THR A 176 -10.48 -28.63 -0.61
N GLU A 177 -10.06 -27.73 0.29
CA GLU A 177 -9.96 -28.00 1.73
C GLU A 177 -11.33 -28.33 2.31
N LYS A 178 -12.37 -27.54 2.00
CA LYS A 178 -13.75 -27.82 2.41
C LYS A 178 -14.23 -29.20 1.95
N ILE A 179 -13.95 -29.58 0.70
CA ILE A 179 -14.31 -30.91 0.19
C ILE A 179 -13.61 -31.99 1.01
N VAL A 180 -12.31 -31.84 1.24
CA VAL A 180 -11.51 -32.78 2.01
C VAL A 180 -12.03 -32.89 3.45
N ASP A 181 -12.35 -31.78 4.11
CA ASP A 181 -12.92 -31.75 5.45
C ASP A 181 -14.26 -32.50 5.51
N THR A 182 -15.15 -32.28 4.54
CA THR A 182 -16.43 -33.00 4.50
C THR A 182 -16.24 -34.52 4.32
N GLN A 183 -15.24 -34.93 3.54
CA GLN A 183 -14.90 -36.34 3.36
C GLN A 183 -14.32 -36.95 4.65
N TYR A 184 -13.44 -36.23 5.33
CA TYR A 184 -12.92 -36.64 6.64
C TYR A 184 -14.03 -36.79 7.67
N GLU A 185 -14.95 -35.83 7.75
CA GLU A 185 -16.11 -35.93 8.64
C GLU A 185 -16.97 -37.16 8.33
N GLN A 186 -17.24 -37.43 7.05
CA GLN A 186 -18.01 -38.61 6.64
C GLN A 186 -17.31 -39.91 7.02
N PHE A 187 -15.99 -40.00 6.80
CA PHE A 187 -15.18 -41.14 7.20
C PHE A 187 -15.20 -41.35 8.71
N LEU A 188 -15.01 -40.29 9.49
CA LEU A 188 -15.05 -40.35 10.95
C LEU A 188 -16.44 -40.77 11.45
N LYS A 189 -17.52 -40.20 10.90
CA LYS A 189 -18.90 -40.61 11.22
C LYS A 189 -19.14 -42.10 10.93
N TYR A 190 -18.64 -42.59 9.79
CA TYR A 190 -18.72 -44.01 9.46
C TYR A 190 -17.95 -44.88 10.45
N SER A 191 -16.71 -44.51 10.78
CA SER A 191 -15.88 -45.25 11.73
C SER A 191 -16.48 -45.27 13.14
N ILE A 192 -17.05 -44.15 13.59
CA ILE A 192 -17.72 -44.06 14.89
C ILE A 192 -18.92 -45.01 14.91
N ASN A 193 -19.79 -44.95 13.90
CA ASN A 193 -20.96 -45.81 13.82
C ASN A 193 -20.60 -47.31 13.79
N GLU A 194 -19.51 -47.68 13.10
CA GLU A 194 -19.04 -49.06 13.10
C GLU A 194 -18.54 -49.51 14.49
N LEU A 195 -17.82 -48.64 15.21
CA LEU A 195 -17.40 -48.91 16.59
C LEU A 195 -18.59 -48.99 17.54
N GLU A 196 -19.60 -48.12 17.39
CA GLU A 196 -20.84 -48.16 18.18
C GLU A 196 -21.58 -49.49 18.01
N LYS A 197 -21.70 -49.99 16.77
CA LYS A 197 -22.27 -51.32 16.52
C LYS A 197 -21.48 -52.44 17.17
N GLN A 198 -20.16 -52.36 17.15
CA GLN A 198 -19.32 -53.35 17.82
C GLN A 198 -19.53 -53.31 19.34
N ILE A 199 -19.61 -52.11 19.93
CA ILE A 199 -19.92 -51.93 21.35
C ILE A 199 -21.28 -52.55 21.67
N GLU A 200 -22.32 -52.23 20.90
CA GLU A 200 -23.67 -52.77 21.11
C GLU A 200 -23.70 -54.31 21.02
N TYR A 201 -23.01 -54.88 20.03
CA TYR A 201 -22.86 -56.34 19.90
C TYR A 201 -22.21 -56.95 21.15
N TRP A 202 -21.09 -56.38 21.61
CA TRP A 202 -20.39 -56.88 22.78
C TRP A 202 -21.21 -56.71 24.05
N GLU A 203 -21.90 -55.58 24.24
CA GLU A 203 -22.82 -55.38 25.35
C GLU A 203 -23.94 -56.43 25.38
N TYR A 204 -24.56 -56.70 24.24
CA TYR A 204 -25.59 -57.72 24.13
C TYR A 204 -25.04 -59.11 24.46
N LYS A 205 -23.86 -59.45 23.91
CA LYS A 205 -23.19 -60.72 24.19
C LYS A 205 -22.86 -60.87 25.68
N TYR A 206 -22.25 -59.86 26.29
CA TYR A 206 -21.92 -59.90 27.72
C TYR A 206 -23.18 -60.05 28.59
N LYS A 207 -24.27 -59.32 28.29
CA LYS A 207 -25.54 -59.49 29.00
C LYS A 207 -26.06 -60.92 28.91
N THR A 208 -26.00 -61.51 27.72
CA THR A 208 -26.44 -62.89 27.47
C THR A 208 -25.58 -63.90 28.23
N ASP A 209 -24.25 -63.77 28.13
CA ASP A 209 -23.30 -64.65 28.82
C ASP A 209 -23.47 -64.57 30.35
N ILE A 210 -23.68 -63.37 30.90
CA ILE A 210 -23.95 -63.17 32.33
C ILE A 210 -25.26 -63.87 32.72
N MET A 211 -26.33 -63.71 31.94
CA MET A 211 -27.61 -64.37 32.22
C MET A 211 -27.48 -65.90 32.22
N GLU A 212 -26.74 -66.47 31.26
CA GLU A 212 -26.50 -67.91 31.20
C GLU A 212 -25.68 -68.41 32.41
N ILE A 213 -24.66 -67.66 32.81
CA ILE A 213 -23.83 -68.00 33.97
C ILE A 213 -24.68 -67.94 35.25
N ASP A 214 -25.49 -66.89 35.41
CA ASP A 214 -26.38 -66.74 36.56
C ASP A 214 -27.41 -67.86 36.64
N GLU A 215 -27.96 -68.29 35.51
CA GLU A 215 -28.87 -69.44 35.44
C GLU A 215 -28.16 -70.75 35.86
N LYS A 216 -26.94 -70.98 35.33
CA LYS A 216 -26.11 -72.13 35.73
C LYS A 216 -25.83 -72.11 37.23
N LEU A 217 -25.47 -70.95 37.80
CA LEU A 217 -25.24 -70.78 39.23
C LEU A 217 -26.49 -71.06 40.06
N LYS A 218 -27.66 -70.55 39.65
CA LYS A 218 -28.94 -70.83 40.32
C LYS A 218 -29.24 -72.33 40.32
N ASN A 219 -29.06 -73.01 39.19
CA ASN A 219 -29.28 -74.45 39.08
C ASN A 219 -28.32 -75.25 40.00
N LEU A 220 -27.04 -74.89 40.02
CA LEU A 220 -26.06 -75.50 40.94
C LEU A 220 -26.42 -75.26 42.41
N MET A 221 -26.91 -74.06 42.76
CA MET A 221 -27.36 -73.74 44.11
C MET A 221 -28.56 -74.60 44.53
N ILE A 222 -29.51 -74.83 43.63
CA ILE A 222 -30.64 -75.74 43.87
C ILE A 222 -30.13 -77.16 44.11
N ILE A 223 -29.26 -77.68 43.25
CA ILE A 223 -28.68 -79.02 43.40
C ILE A 223 -27.93 -79.15 44.72
N LEU A 224 -27.12 -78.15 45.08
CA LEU A 224 -26.39 -78.12 46.34
C LEU A 224 -27.36 -78.21 47.53
N ASN A 225 -28.39 -77.36 47.54
CA ASN A 225 -29.41 -77.36 48.59
C ASN A 225 -30.13 -78.72 48.71
N GLU A 226 -30.46 -79.38 47.60
CA GLU A 226 -31.03 -80.72 47.62
C GLU A 226 -30.09 -81.76 48.21
N LYS A 227 -28.79 -81.70 47.88
CA LYS A 227 -27.78 -82.61 48.41
C LYS A 227 -27.58 -82.37 49.91
N THR A 228 -27.53 -81.12 50.35
CA THR A 228 -27.47 -80.78 51.79
C THR A 228 -28.68 -81.34 52.53
N ARG A 229 -29.91 -81.13 52.02
CA ARG A 229 -31.12 -81.71 52.63
C ARG A 229 -31.08 -83.24 52.72
N LYS A 230 -30.51 -83.92 51.72
CA LYS A 230 -30.32 -85.38 51.72
C LYS A 230 -29.29 -85.81 52.77
N ILE A 231 -28.22 -85.05 52.95
CA ILE A 231 -27.23 -85.30 54.00
C ILE A 231 -27.87 -85.12 55.38
N ASP A 232 -28.61 -84.03 55.60
CA ASP A 232 -29.28 -83.76 56.87
C ASP A 232 -30.29 -84.86 57.24
N SER A 233 -31.03 -85.39 56.26
CA SER A 233 -31.97 -86.49 56.50
C SER A 233 -31.24 -87.81 56.81
N LEU A 234 -30.15 -88.11 56.10
CA LEU A 234 -29.31 -89.27 56.39
C LEU A 234 -28.68 -89.17 57.78
N GLU A 235 -28.16 -88.01 58.16
CA GLU A 235 -27.57 -87.77 59.48
C GLU A 235 -28.59 -87.99 60.59
N LYS A 236 -29.83 -87.50 60.44
CA LYS A 236 -30.92 -87.78 61.37
C LYS A 236 -31.17 -89.28 61.52
N THR A 237 -31.34 -90.01 60.41
CA THR A 237 -31.58 -91.46 60.46
C THR A 237 -30.39 -92.23 61.01
N TYR A 238 -29.16 -91.78 60.76
CA TYR A 238 -27.95 -92.34 61.33
C TYR A 238 -27.93 -92.18 62.85
N ASN A 239 -28.20 -90.96 63.35
CA ASN A 239 -28.27 -90.67 64.77
C ASN A 239 -29.36 -91.47 65.47
N GLU A 240 -30.56 -91.58 64.88
CA GLU A 240 -31.65 -92.43 65.40
C GLU A 240 -31.22 -93.90 65.52
N ARG A 241 -30.62 -94.46 64.45
CA ARG A 241 -30.13 -95.84 64.45
C ARG A 241 -29.00 -96.05 65.45
N GLN A 242 -28.11 -95.08 65.60
CA GLN A 242 -27.01 -95.13 66.54
C GLN A 242 -27.53 -95.22 67.98
N ILE A 243 -28.53 -94.42 68.34
CA ILE A 243 -29.19 -94.48 69.66
C ILE A 243 -29.80 -95.87 69.90
N ILE A 244 -30.51 -96.43 68.91
CA ILE A 244 -31.12 -97.77 69.02
C ILE A 244 -30.04 -98.85 69.23
N ILE A 245 -28.93 -98.79 68.50
CA ILE A 245 -27.82 -99.73 68.62
C ILE A 245 -27.20 -99.63 70.02
N GLU A 246 -26.93 -98.42 70.50
CA GLU A 246 -26.37 -98.17 71.83
C GLU A 246 -27.29 -98.70 72.94
N GLU A 247 -28.60 -98.44 72.83
CA GLU A 247 -29.60 -98.97 73.75
C GLU A 247 -29.65 -100.49 73.74
N HIS A 248 -29.65 -101.12 72.55
CA HIS A 248 -29.66 -102.57 72.42
C HIS A 248 -28.39 -103.21 73.01
N VAL A 249 -27.21 -102.62 72.78
CA VAL A 249 -25.94 -103.07 73.36
C VAL A 249 -25.98 -102.96 74.90
N LEU A 250 -26.51 -101.85 75.43
CA LEU A 250 -26.65 -101.65 76.86
C LEU A 250 -27.61 -102.68 77.49
N ASN A 251 -28.77 -102.90 76.87
CA ASN A 251 -29.77 -103.86 77.35
C ASN A 251 -29.27 -105.30 77.29
N LYS A 252 -28.55 -105.67 76.22
CA LYS A 252 -27.90 -106.98 76.12
C LYS A 252 -26.89 -107.18 77.26
N ARG A 253 -26.06 -106.18 77.55
CA ARG A 253 -25.10 -106.23 78.67
C ARG A 253 -25.80 -106.43 80.01
N LYS A 254 -26.85 -105.64 80.30
CA LYS A 254 -27.68 -105.78 81.51
C LYS A 254 -28.29 -107.19 81.64
N LEU A 255 -28.81 -107.72 80.53
CA LEU A 255 -29.41 -109.06 80.51
C LEU A 255 -28.37 -110.16 80.78
N GLU A 256 -27.17 -110.05 80.21
CA GLU A 256 -26.06 -110.96 80.47
C GLU A 256 -25.60 -110.91 81.93
N GLU A 257 -25.52 -109.73 82.53
CA GLU A 257 -25.19 -109.55 83.96
C GLU A 257 -26.26 -110.18 84.87
N LEU A 258 -27.54 -109.97 84.59
CA LEU A 258 -28.64 -110.60 85.31
C LEU A 258 -28.62 -112.12 85.19
N LYS A 259 -28.36 -112.66 83.99
CA LYS A 259 -28.20 -114.09 83.76
C LYS A 259 -27.05 -114.66 84.57
N LYS A 260 -25.87 -114.04 84.53
CA LYS A 260 -24.69 -114.45 85.33
C LYS A 260 -25.00 -114.45 86.82
N LEU A 261 -25.70 -113.42 87.31
CA LEU A 261 -26.11 -113.31 88.71
C LEU A 261 -27.12 -114.41 89.09
N ASN A 262 -28.10 -114.69 88.22
CA ASN A 262 -29.08 -115.74 88.45
C ASN A 262 -28.43 -117.14 88.43
N GLU A 263 -27.58 -117.43 87.45
CA GLU A 263 -26.80 -118.68 87.42
C GLU A 263 -25.95 -118.85 88.67
N HIS A 264 -25.33 -117.77 89.17
CA HIS A 264 -24.57 -117.80 90.41
C HIS A 264 -25.49 -118.12 91.61
N ARG A 265 -26.65 -117.49 91.70
CA ARG A 265 -27.67 -117.77 92.73
C ARG A 265 -28.13 -119.22 92.67
N GLU A 266 -28.44 -119.75 91.50
CA GLU A 266 -28.85 -121.15 91.30
C GLU A 266 -27.75 -122.14 91.69
N LYS A 267 -26.50 -121.87 91.30
CA LYS A 267 -25.34 -122.68 91.71
C LYS A 267 -25.17 -122.70 93.23
N MET A 268 -25.31 -121.55 93.89
CA MET A 268 -25.22 -121.46 95.36
C MET A 268 -26.41 -122.12 96.05
N ALA A 269 -27.64 -121.93 95.54
CA ALA A 269 -28.83 -122.61 96.03
C ALA A 269 -28.66 -124.14 95.92
N THR A 270 -28.14 -124.64 94.79
CA THR A 270 -27.85 -126.07 94.59
C THR A 270 -26.84 -126.59 95.61
N LYS A 271 -25.77 -125.82 95.90
CA LYS A 271 -24.79 -126.17 96.96
C LYS A 271 -25.43 -126.24 98.34
N ILE A 272 -26.24 -125.24 98.70
CA ILE A 272 -26.97 -125.21 99.99
C ILE A 272 -27.92 -126.40 100.08
N GLN A 273 -28.70 -126.65 99.02
CA GLN A 273 -29.62 -127.77 98.96
C GLN A 273 -28.89 -129.12 99.06
N ALA A 274 -27.77 -129.31 98.37
CA ALA A 274 -26.96 -130.53 98.46
C ALA A 274 -26.34 -130.70 99.85
N TRP A 275 -25.86 -129.61 100.45
CA TRP A 275 -25.36 -129.61 101.83
C TRP A 275 -26.45 -130.02 102.82
N TRP A 276 -27.64 -129.44 102.71
CA TRP A 276 -28.78 -129.78 103.57
C TRP A 276 -29.23 -131.23 103.30
N ARG A 277 -29.44 -131.67 102.05
CA ARG A 277 -29.73 -133.08 101.76
C ARG A 277 -28.67 -134.03 102.36
N GLY A 278 -27.39 -133.69 102.28
CA GLY A 278 -26.31 -134.43 102.93
C GLY A 278 -26.38 -134.41 104.46
N ILE A 279 -26.76 -133.29 105.08
CA ILE A 279 -27.00 -133.21 106.53
C ILE A 279 -28.21 -134.04 106.94
N MET A 280 -29.32 -133.99 106.21
CA MET A 280 -30.51 -134.80 106.46
C MET A 280 -30.14 -136.28 106.54
N VAL A 281 -29.34 -136.76 105.57
CA VAL A 281 -28.85 -138.14 105.53
C VAL A 281 -27.89 -138.44 106.69
N ARG A 282 -26.86 -137.61 106.93
CA ARG A 282 -25.85 -137.87 107.97
C ARG A 282 -26.39 -137.76 109.40
N ARG A 283 -27.29 -136.81 109.65
CA ARG A 283 -27.94 -136.60 110.95
C ARG A 283 -29.25 -137.38 111.12
N ARG A 284 -29.66 -138.17 110.11
CA ARG A 284 -30.84 -139.05 110.13
C ARG A 284 -32.14 -138.30 110.41
N LEU A 285 -32.30 -137.15 109.76
CA LEU A 285 -33.49 -136.31 109.89
C LEU A 285 -34.50 -136.68 108.79
N GLY A 286 -35.79 -136.66 109.12
CA GLY A 286 -36.89 -136.91 108.17
C GLY A 286 -36.95 -138.36 107.65
N PRO A 287 -37.25 -138.57 106.34
CA PRO A 287 -37.46 -139.90 105.74
C PRO A 287 -36.25 -140.85 105.82
N TYR A 288 -35.06 -140.31 106.11
CA TYR A 288 -33.79 -141.06 106.14
C TYR A 288 -33.46 -141.68 107.50
N LYS A 289 -34.38 -141.62 108.46
CA LYS A 289 -34.16 -142.14 109.81
C LYS A 289 -33.91 -143.66 109.82
N ASN A 290 -34.41 -144.40 108.82
CA ASN A 290 -34.48 -145.86 108.81
C ASN A 290 -33.66 -146.54 107.68
N LEU A 291 -32.92 -145.79 106.87
CA LEU A 291 -32.35 -146.29 105.59
C LEU A 291 -30.99 -147.01 105.69
N LEU A 292 -30.34 -147.04 106.85
CA LEU A 292 -29.12 -147.83 107.07
C LEU A 292 -29.16 -148.50 108.44
N GLY A 293 -29.02 -149.82 108.48
CA GLY A 293 -29.01 -150.67 109.69
C GLY A 293 -27.88 -150.34 110.69
N PRO A 294 -27.82 -151.04 111.84
CA PRO A 294 -27.04 -150.63 113.01
C PRO A 294 -25.53 -150.48 112.73
N ARG A 295 -24.97 -149.37 113.25
CA ARG A 295 -23.60 -148.88 113.08
C ARG A 295 -22.58 -149.90 113.60
N LYS A 296 -21.93 -150.68 112.73
CA LYS A 296 -20.76 -151.49 113.12
C LYS A 296 -19.59 -150.56 113.43
N LYS A 297 -19.15 -150.59 114.70
CA LYS A 297 -17.89 -150.01 115.18
C LYS A 297 -16.75 -150.89 114.63
N SER A 298 -15.90 -150.37 113.76
CA SER A 298 -14.58 -150.97 113.50
C SER A 298 -13.50 -149.93 113.75
N LEU A 299 -12.60 -150.32 114.64
CA LEU A 299 -11.51 -149.54 115.22
C LEU A 299 -10.44 -149.14 114.19
N LYS A 300 -9.74 -148.07 114.58
CA LYS A 300 -8.52 -147.47 114.01
C LYS A 300 -7.40 -148.49 113.70
N LYS A 301 -6.58 -148.19 112.67
CA LYS A 301 -5.11 -148.07 112.71
C LYS A 301 -4.57 -147.41 111.40
N PRO A 302 -3.34 -146.83 111.37
CA PRO A 302 -3.12 -145.47 110.86
C PRO A 302 -2.29 -145.33 109.56
N LEU A 303 -2.43 -144.14 108.95
CA LEU A 303 -1.46 -143.20 108.33
C LEU A 303 -0.12 -143.79 107.82
N VAL A 304 0.42 -143.46 106.63
CA VAL A 304 0.80 -142.13 106.11
C VAL A 304 1.01 -142.23 104.59
N ASN A 305 0.67 -141.13 103.92
CA ASN A 305 0.49 -140.96 102.49
C ASN A 305 1.76 -140.69 101.67
N LYS A 306 1.57 -141.00 100.38
CA LYS A 306 2.42 -140.92 99.20
C LYS A 306 2.96 -139.51 98.85
N LYS A 307 4.20 -139.54 98.36
CA LYS A 307 4.85 -138.57 97.47
C LYS A 307 4.25 -138.59 96.04
N LYS A 308 4.55 -137.49 95.32
CA LYS A 308 4.51 -137.20 93.87
C LYS A 308 3.15 -136.72 93.33
N LYS A 309 2.98 -135.56 92.69
CA LYS A 309 3.76 -134.64 91.79
C LYS A 309 3.02 -134.58 90.45
N THR A 310 3.20 -133.41 89.80
CA THR A 310 2.87 -132.98 88.43
C THR A 310 1.47 -132.39 88.24
N LYS A 311 1.27 -131.24 87.60
CA LYS A 311 2.13 -130.19 86.99
C LYS A 311 1.15 -129.02 86.74
N GLY A 312 1.54 -127.77 86.99
CA GLY A 312 0.68 -126.64 86.67
C GLY A 312 1.31 -125.29 86.97
N LYS A 313 1.83 -124.66 85.94
CA LYS A 313 1.43 -123.31 85.50
C LYS A 313 1.74 -123.19 84.02
#